data_AF-A0A958KR38-F1
#
_entry.id   AF-A0A958KR38-F1
#
_cell.length_a   1.000
_cell.length_b   1.000
_cell.length_c   1.000
_cell.angle_alpha   90.00
_cell.angle_beta   90.00
_cell.angle_gamma   90.00
#
_symmetry.space_group_name_H-M   'P 1'
#
loop_
_entity.id
_entity.type
_entity.pdbx_description
1 polymer ?
#
loop_
_entity_poly.entity_id
_entity_poly.type
_entity_poly.pdbx_seq_one_letter_code
_entity_poly.pdbx_strand_id
1 'polypeptide(L)'
;MMAETESRQFSLSDRIITLLNDYRVKYYPNLNARGIAKAVEEQSNYYIKYPMGKTPWKEESIQIAQIFYYLPLNYLRNLAVANEICKRYPELSQKQVVDFGAGLGAASSVVGETLKPKNILAVEISENASSLSRQIG
;
A
#
# COMPACT_ATOMS: atom_id res chain seq x y z
N MET A 1 5.62 37.01 6.04
CA MET A 1 4.30 36.39 5.81
C MET A 1 4.49 34.89 5.93
N MET A 2 4.17 34.31 7.09
CA MET A 2 4.14 32.85 7.25
C MET A 2 2.74 32.38 6.89
N ALA A 3 2.62 31.44 5.97
CA ALA A 3 1.36 30.74 5.74
C ALA A 3 1.19 29.72 6.86
N GLU A 4 0.20 29.92 7.74
CA GLU A 4 -0.27 28.86 8.61
C GLU A 4 -0.92 27.80 7.71
N THR A 5 -0.35 26.60 7.70
CA THR A 5 -0.96 25.46 7.02
C THR A 5 -1.42 24.46 8.07
N GLU A 6 -2.72 24.26 8.20
CA GLU A 6 -3.24 23.09 8.91
C GLU A 6 -2.80 21.82 8.17
N SER A 7 -2.01 20.96 8.82
CA SER A 7 -1.63 19.69 8.23
C SER A 7 -2.85 18.76 8.22
N ARG A 8 -3.29 18.33 7.04
CA ARG A 8 -4.33 17.30 6.92
C ARG A 8 -3.83 16.00 7.58
N GLN A 9 -4.64 15.42 8.46
CA GLN A 9 -4.35 14.13 9.08
C GLN A 9 -5.06 13.01 8.34
N PHE A 10 -4.36 11.89 8.13
CA PHE A 10 -4.88 10.69 7.50
C PHE A 10 -4.63 9.50 8.42
N SER A 11 -5.60 8.60 8.51
CA SER A 11 -5.50 7.35 9.27
C SER A 11 -5.74 6.15 8.37
N LEU A 12 -5.19 5.02 8.76
CA LEU A 12 -5.56 3.73 8.16
C LEU A 12 -7.03 3.45 8.51
N SER A 13 -7.75 2.78 7.61
CA SER A 13 -9.08 2.27 7.95
C SER A 13 -8.97 1.06 8.89
N ASP A 14 -10.00 0.85 9.73
CA ASP A 14 -10.05 -0.30 10.65
C ASP A 14 -9.91 -1.63 9.90
N ARG A 15 -10.44 -1.69 8.67
CA ARG A 15 -10.27 -2.83 7.77
C ARG A 15 -8.79 -3.11 7.52
N ILE A 16 -8.01 -2.13 7.07
CA ILE A 16 -6.58 -2.31 6.77
C ILE A 16 -5.80 -2.66 8.04
N ILE A 17 -6.10 -2.01 9.16
CA ILE A 17 -5.47 -2.32 10.46
C ILE A 17 -5.72 -3.78 10.84
N THR A 18 -6.95 -4.25 10.72
CA THR A 18 -7.34 -5.62 11.04
C THR A 18 -6.63 -6.62 10.12
N LEU A 19 -6.67 -6.41 8.80
CA LEU A 19 -6.00 -7.29 7.83
C LEU A 19 -4.51 -7.43 8.11
N LEU A 20 -3.81 -6.31 8.35
CA LEU A 20 -2.38 -6.32 8.65
C LEU A 20 -2.08 -7.02 9.99
N ASN A 21 -2.91 -6.81 11.01
CA ASN A 21 -2.74 -7.46 12.30
C ASN A 21 -2.97 -8.97 12.23
N ASP A 22 -4.04 -9.40 11.57
CA ASP A 22 -4.36 -10.82 11.37
C ASP A 22 -3.25 -11.52 10.60
N TYR A 23 -2.76 -10.88 9.53
CA TYR A 23 -1.65 -11.39 8.74
C TYR A 23 -0.36 -11.49 9.59
N ARG A 24 -0.06 -10.46 10.40
CA ARG A 24 1.09 -10.48 11.33
C ARG A 24 0.99 -11.62 12.33
N VAL A 25 -0.16 -11.77 13.01
CA VAL A 25 -0.33 -12.81 14.03
C VAL A 25 -0.20 -14.21 13.42
N LYS A 26 -0.73 -14.40 12.21
CA LYS A 26 -0.72 -15.70 11.53
C LYS A 26 0.67 -16.10 11.01
N TYR A 27 1.38 -15.19 10.36
CA TYR A 27 2.62 -15.52 9.64
C TYR A 27 3.89 -15.03 10.33
N TYR A 28 3.80 -13.97 11.14
CA TYR A 28 4.94 -13.30 11.76
C TYR A 28 4.66 -12.93 13.23
N PRO A 29 4.28 -13.88 14.10
CA PRO A 29 3.77 -13.59 15.45
C PRO A 29 4.76 -12.81 16.33
N ASN A 30 6.06 -13.05 16.12
CA ASN A 30 7.16 -12.42 16.87
C ASN A 30 7.71 -11.13 16.21
N LEU A 31 7.14 -10.70 15.08
CA LEU A 31 7.59 -9.50 14.39
C LEU A 31 7.26 -8.26 15.21
N ASN A 32 8.30 -7.45 15.45
CA ASN A 32 8.23 -6.18 16.17
C ASN A 32 8.77 -5.02 15.29
N ALA A 33 8.67 -3.79 15.79
CA ALA A 33 9.09 -2.60 15.06
C ALA A 33 10.55 -2.64 14.59
N ARG A 34 11.46 -3.23 15.39
CA ARG A 34 12.87 -3.38 15.00
C ARG A 34 13.03 -4.36 13.83
N GLY A 35 12.26 -5.45 13.82
CA GLY A 35 12.22 -6.39 12.70
C GLY A 35 11.74 -5.74 11.41
N ILE A 36 10.69 -4.92 11.49
CA ILE A 36 10.17 -4.17 10.33
C ILE A 36 11.21 -3.16 9.84
N ALA A 37 11.85 -2.40 10.74
CA ALA A 37 12.88 -1.43 10.37
C ALA A 37 14.08 -2.09 9.66
N LYS A 38 14.54 -3.23 10.16
CA LYS A 38 15.61 -4.02 9.52
C LYS A 38 15.20 -4.49 8.12
N ALA A 39 13.97 -4.97 7.96
CA ALA A 39 13.44 -5.36 6.66
C ALA A 39 13.41 -4.19 5.65
N VAL A 40 13.01 -2.99 6.09
CA VAL A 40 13.05 -1.77 5.25
C VAL A 40 14.48 -1.38 4.88
N GLU A 41 15.42 -1.48 5.82
CA GLU A 41 16.85 -1.25 5.56
C GLU A 41 17.40 -2.22 4.52
N GLU A 42 17.11 -3.52 4.64
CA GLU A 42 17.52 -4.53 3.67
C GLU A 42 16.94 -4.26 2.27
N GLN A 43 15.66 -3.89 2.19
CA GLN A 43 15.06 -3.50 0.91
C GLN A 43 15.71 -2.25 0.32
N SER A 44 16.05 -1.27 1.16
CA SER A 44 16.72 -0.05 0.72
C SER A 44 18.14 -0.35 0.20
N ASN A 45 18.88 -1.19 0.91
CA ASN A 45 20.20 -1.67 0.50
C ASN A 45 20.14 -2.43 -0.83
N TYR A 46 19.09 -3.23 -1.06
CA TYR A 46 18.87 -3.88 -2.35
C TYR A 46 18.78 -2.86 -3.49
N TYR A 47 17.96 -1.80 -3.35
CA TYR A 47 17.81 -0.81 -4.42
C TYR A 47 19.01 0.13 -4.58
N ILE A 48 19.80 0.36 -3.53
CA ILE A 48 21.10 1.04 -3.65
C ILE A 48 22.05 0.23 -4.55
N LYS A 49 22.09 -1.09 -4.34
CA LYS A 49 22.97 -1.99 -5.10
C LYS A 49 22.43 -2.30 -6.51
N TYR A 50 21.10 -2.37 -6.66
CA TYR A 50 20.40 -2.74 -7.89
C TYR A 50 19.31 -1.70 -8.20
N PRO A 51 19.67 -0.49 -8.64
CA PRO A 51 18.71 0.62 -8.80
C PRO A 51 17.61 0.35 -9.84
N MET A 52 17.89 -0.49 -10.83
CA MET A 52 16.93 -0.94 -11.84
C MET A 52 16.40 -2.36 -11.57
N GLY A 53 16.72 -2.93 -10.41
CA GLY A 53 16.27 -4.25 -9.99
C GLY A 53 14.75 -4.27 -9.81
N LYS A 54 14.14 -5.42 -10.12
CA LYS A 54 12.74 -5.67 -9.74
C LYS A 54 12.68 -5.96 -8.25
N THR A 55 11.56 -5.62 -7.59
CA THR A 55 11.34 -6.01 -6.19
C THR A 55 11.56 -7.51 -6.01
N PRO A 56 12.45 -7.95 -5.10
CA PRO A 56 12.72 -9.37 -4.90
C PRO A 56 11.66 -9.99 -3.99
N TRP A 57 10.44 -10.13 -4.52
CA TRP A 57 9.25 -10.55 -3.79
C TRP A 57 9.33 -11.93 -3.10
N LYS A 58 10.34 -12.75 -3.41
CA LYS A 58 10.55 -14.06 -2.76
C LYS A 58 11.26 -13.94 -1.41
N GLU A 59 11.95 -12.83 -1.16
CA GLU A 59 12.71 -12.62 0.06
C GLU A 59 11.77 -12.20 1.19
N GLU A 60 11.84 -12.91 2.32
CA GLU A 60 10.97 -12.71 3.47
C GLU A 60 11.06 -11.27 4.02
N SER A 61 12.27 -10.73 4.13
CA SER A 61 12.45 -9.35 4.62
C SER A 61 11.83 -8.31 3.69
N ILE A 62 11.84 -8.56 2.38
CA ILE A 62 11.18 -7.69 1.41
C ILE A 62 9.67 -7.77 1.56
N GLN A 63 9.12 -8.96 1.77
CA GLN A 63 7.70 -9.13 2.06
C GLN A 63 7.31 -8.38 3.34
N ILE A 64 8.09 -8.53 4.42
CA ILE A 64 7.86 -7.81 5.69
C ILE A 64 7.86 -6.29 5.46
N ALA A 65 8.84 -5.76 4.75
CA ALA A 65 8.91 -4.33 4.43
C ALA A 65 7.71 -3.87 3.59
N GLN A 66 7.35 -4.63 2.55
CA GLN A 66 6.24 -4.29 1.67
C GLN A 66 4.89 -4.31 2.39
N ILE A 67 4.63 -5.31 3.23
CA ILE A 67 3.35 -5.49 3.92
C ILE A 67 3.20 -4.53 5.10
N PHE A 68 4.21 -4.47 5.98
CA PHE A 68 4.07 -3.80 7.27
C PHE A 68 4.55 -2.35 7.28
N TYR A 69 5.24 -1.90 6.22
CA TYR A 69 5.67 -0.51 6.09
C TYR A 69 5.14 0.15 4.81
N TYR A 70 5.47 -0.38 3.62
CA TYR A 70 5.14 0.33 2.38
C TYR A 70 3.66 0.27 2.03
N LEU A 71 2.95 -0.83 2.25
CA LEU A 71 1.51 -0.94 2.02
C LEU A 71 0.72 0.09 2.85
N PRO A 72 0.83 0.14 4.19
CA PRO A 72 0.10 1.15 4.97
C PRO A 72 0.55 2.58 4.64
N LEU A 73 1.83 2.81 4.38
CA LEU A 73 2.33 4.13 3.97
C LEU A 73 1.74 4.56 2.62
N ASN A 74 1.71 3.67 1.64
CA ASN A 74 1.17 3.94 0.32
C ASN A 74 -0.35 4.05 0.35
N TYR A 75 -1.04 3.32 1.23
CA TYR A 75 -2.46 3.54 1.49
C TYR A 75 -2.71 4.99 1.94
N LEU A 76 -1.99 5.48 2.95
CA LEU A 76 -2.17 6.86 3.45
C LEU A 76 -1.87 7.91 2.37
N ARG A 77 -0.83 7.70 1.57
CA ARG A 77 -0.49 8.58 0.45
C ARG A 77 -1.58 8.59 -0.61
N ASN A 78 -2.11 7.42 -0.98
CA ASN A 78 -3.21 7.32 -1.93
C ASN A 78 -4.48 7.93 -1.38
N LEU A 79 -4.77 7.81 -0.08
CA LEU A 79 -5.93 8.41 0.57
C LEU A 79 -5.92 9.93 0.44
N ALA A 80 -4.76 10.56 0.62
CA ALA A 80 -4.60 11.99 0.43
C ALA A 80 -4.90 12.42 -1.02
N VAL A 81 -4.40 11.66 -1.99
CA VAL A 81 -4.65 11.92 -3.42
C VAL A 81 -6.11 11.71 -3.77
N ALA A 82 -6.70 10.58 -3.36
CA ALA A 82 -8.08 10.22 -3.66
C ALA A 82 -9.08 11.22 -3.06
N ASN A 83 -8.87 11.69 -1.83
CA ASN A 83 -9.71 12.72 -1.23
C ASN A 83 -9.71 14.02 -2.04
N GLU A 84 -8.56 14.40 -2.60
CA GLU A 84 -8.47 15.58 -3.44
C GLU A 84 -9.12 15.36 -4.82
N ILE A 85 -9.00 14.16 -5.38
CA ILE A 85 -9.71 13.77 -6.61
C ILE A 85 -11.23 13.84 -6.40
N CYS A 86 -11.76 13.23 -5.33
CA CYS A 86 -13.19 13.26 -5.03
C CYS A 86 -13.73 14.69 -4.86
N LYS A 87 -12.92 15.59 -4.30
CA LYS A 87 -13.28 17.00 -4.13
C LYS A 87 -13.35 17.74 -5.46
N ARG A 88 -12.39 17.49 -6.38
CA ARG A 88 -12.26 18.22 -7.64
C ARG A 88 -13.08 17.63 -8.79
N TYR A 89 -13.28 16.31 -8.76
CA TYR A 89 -13.87 15.54 -9.84
C TYR A 89 -14.89 14.51 -9.31
N PRO A 90 -15.98 14.96 -8.66
CA PRO A 90 -17.00 14.06 -8.11
C PRO A 90 -17.66 13.15 -9.17
N GLU A 91 -17.64 13.54 -10.44
CA GLU A 91 -18.14 12.79 -11.59
C GLU A 91 -17.33 11.53 -11.93
N LEU A 92 -16.14 11.37 -11.33
CA LEU A 92 -15.34 10.15 -11.48
C LEU A 92 -15.84 8.99 -10.61
N SER A 93 -16.78 9.26 -9.70
CA SER A 93 -17.50 8.20 -9.00
C SER A 93 -18.19 7.26 -9.99
N GLN A 94 -18.27 5.96 -9.66
CA GLN A 94 -18.90 4.93 -10.50
C GLN A 94 -18.26 4.70 -11.89
N LYS A 95 -17.09 5.29 -12.19
CA LYS A 95 -16.32 4.96 -13.40
C LYS A 95 -15.57 3.63 -13.24
N GLN A 96 -15.00 3.13 -14.33
CA GLN A 96 -14.06 2.02 -14.30
C GLN A 96 -12.67 2.55 -13.97
N VAL A 97 -11.93 1.83 -13.13
CA VAL A 97 -10.55 2.17 -12.76
C VAL A 97 -9.63 1.02 -13.15
N VAL A 98 -8.44 1.36 -13.65
CA VAL A 98 -7.35 0.42 -13.88
C VAL A 98 -6.15 0.83 -13.03
N ASP A 99 -5.66 -0.08 -12.20
CA ASP A 99 -4.50 0.11 -11.32
C ASP A 99 -3.30 -0.66 -11.90
N PHE A 100 -2.41 0.06 -12.59
CA PHE A 100 -1.23 -0.52 -13.23
C PHE A 100 -0.04 -0.57 -12.27
N GLY A 101 0.57 -1.75 -12.14
CA GLY A 101 1.60 -1.97 -11.11
C GLY A 101 0.98 -2.03 -9.72
N ALA A 102 -0.17 -2.70 -9.62
CA ALA A 102 -0.99 -2.70 -8.41
C ALA A 102 -0.22 -3.20 -7.17
N GLY A 103 0.80 -4.04 -7.34
CA GLY A 103 1.61 -4.57 -6.24
C GLY A 103 0.73 -5.28 -5.21
N LEU A 104 0.66 -4.72 -4.01
CA LEU A 104 -0.20 -5.24 -2.93
C LEU A 104 -1.61 -4.66 -2.91
N GLY A 105 -1.95 -3.75 -3.84
CA GLY A 105 -3.28 -3.18 -4.00
C GLY A 105 -3.54 -1.88 -3.23
N ALA A 106 -2.51 -1.18 -2.75
CA ALA A 106 -2.68 0.01 -1.91
C ALA A 106 -3.58 1.09 -2.54
N ALA A 107 -3.39 1.39 -3.83
CA ALA A 107 -4.20 2.37 -4.56
C ALA A 107 -5.62 1.83 -4.80
N SER A 108 -5.73 0.59 -5.30
CA SER A 108 -7.00 -0.11 -5.46
C SER A 108 -7.87 -0.11 -4.19
N SER A 109 -7.29 -0.39 -3.01
CA SER A 109 -8.01 -0.38 -1.74
C SER A 109 -8.60 1.00 -1.45
N VAL A 110 -7.77 2.05 -1.52
CA VAL A 110 -8.21 3.42 -1.27
C VAL A 110 -9.29 3.85 -2.27
N VAL A 111 -9.06 3.63 -3.56
CA VAL A 111 -9.99 4.04 -4.61
C VAL A 111 -11.34 3.32 -4.45
N GLY A 112 -11.32 2.05 -4.07
CA GLY A 112 -12.52 1.28 -3.75
C GLY A 112 -13.33 1.89 -2.60
N GLU A 113 -12.66 2.36 -1.55
CA GLU A 113 -13.30 2.95 -0.37
C GLU A 113 -13.79 4.39 -0.62
N THR A 114 -13.04 5.17 -1.39
CA THR A 114 -13.26 6.62 -1.56
C THR A 114 -14.09 6.97 -2.80
N LEU A 115 -13.64 6.58 -4.00
CA LEU A 115 -14.32 6.91 -5.26
C LEU A 115 -15.50 5.98 -5.55
N LYS A 116 -15.50 4.77 -4.96
CA LYS A 116 -16.51 3.72 -5.20
C LYS A 116 -16.75 3.50 -6.71
N PRO A 117 -15.70 3.14 -7.47
CA PRO A 117 -15.84 2.89 -8.90
C PRO A 117 -16.76 1.68 -9.16
N LYS A 118 -17.29 1.57 -10.38
CA LYS A 118 -18.11 0.42 -10.81
C LYS A 118 -17.30 -0.88 -10.83
N ASN A 119 -16.02 -0.77 -11.18
CA ASN A 119 -15.07 -1.89 -11.17
C ASN A 119 -13.63 -1.36 -11.04
N ILE A 120 -12.75 -2.16 -10.45
CA ILE A 120 -11.30 -1.93 -10.40
C ILE A 120 -10.61 -3.12 -11.04
N LEU A 121 -9.83 -2.86 -12.10
CA LEU A 121 -8.93 -3.83 -12.70
C LEU A 121 -7.52 -3.59 -12.20
N ALA A 122 -7.01 -4.47 -11.34
CA ALA A 122 -5.62 -4.44 -10.89
C ALA A 122 -4.74 -5.23 -11.87
N VAL A 123 -3.69 -4.59 -12.39
CA VAL A 123 -2.73 -5.18 -13.32
C VAL A 123 -1.36 -5.24 -12.64
N GLU A 124 -0.86 -6.46 -12.41
CA GLU A 124 0.43 -6.69 -11.77
C GLU A 124 1.18 -7.81 -12.49
N ILE A 125 2.44 -7.55 -12.82
CA ILE A 125 3.29 -8.46 -13.60
C ILE A 125 4.00 -9.50 -12.70
N SER A 126 4.13 -9.21 -11.41
CA SER A 126 4.71 -10.12 -10.43
C SER A 126 3.64 -11.03 -9.85
N GLU A 127 3.71 -12.32 -10.19
CA GLU A 127 2.85 -13.34 -9.60
C GLU A 127 2.97 -13.41 -8.07
N ASN A 128 4.18 -13.15 -7.53
CA ASN A 128 4.40 -13.14 -6.08
C ASN A 128 3.70 -11.95 -5.42
N ALA A 129 3.77 -10.76 -5.99
CA ALA A 129 3.04 -9.59 -5.47
C ALA A 129 1.53 -9.84 -5.52
N SER A 130 1.02 -10.34 -6.65
CA SER A 130 -0.39 -10.71 -6.83
C SER A 130 -0.85 -11.81 -5.87
N SER A 131 -0.01 -12.80 -5.62
CA SER A 131 -0.29 -13.85 -4.64
C SER A 131 -0.35 -13.27 -3.23
N LEU A 132 0.61 -12.42 -2.86
CA LEU A 132 0.68 -11.81 -1.54
C LEU A 132 -0.49 -10.85 -1.29
N SER A 133 -0.86 -10.04 -2.29
CA SER A 133 -2.04 -9.18 -2.25
C SER A 133 -3.31 -9.98 -1.93
N ARG A 134 -3.56 -11.08 -2.66
CA ARG A 134 -4.70 -11.97 -2.42
C ARG A 134 -4.67 -12.68 -1.07
N GLN A 135 -3.49 -12.92 -0.50
CA GLN A 135 -3.36 -13.51 0.83
C GLN A 135 -3.67 -12.51 1.95
N ILE A 136 -3.42 -11.21 1.73
CA ILE A 136 -3.68 -10.15 2.71
C ILE A 136 -5.17 -9.76 2.70
N GLY A 137 -5.82 -9.72 1.53
CA GLY A 137 -7.27 -9.48 1.42
C GLY A 137 -7.68 -8.69 0.20
#